data_AF-A0A0V0S2N1-F1
#
_entry.id   AF-A0A0V0S2N1-F1
#
_cell.length_a   1.000
_cell.length_b   1.000
_cell.length_c   1.000
_cell.angle_alpha   90.00
_cell.angle_beta   90.00
_cell.angle_gamma   90.00
#
_symmetry.space_group_name_H-M   'P 1'
#
loop_
_entity.id
_entity.type
_entity.pdbx_description
1 polymer ?
#
loop_
_entity_poly.entity_id
_entity_poly.type
_entity_poly.pdbx_seq_one_letter_code
_entity_poly.pdbx_strand_id
1 'polypeptide(L)'
;MMSSRFGPRAVGSDGSDFRHRQKVATHYRDSVLNKYRMKVTLSLHALLLFLIWAKLSVYALRWFDFTLHFVSSIQMPQPEFWEYWWIFSFIPSWLTVDAMQRNDSSAILKAYFLFLICGLFPIAIGAGLNLNELVTYTKHGRAEELFYDFPVVVIRYIFFAIALQVHVFAMYFCTKLGQAWQKATSGMSEANYPDSSLSNAKRQ
;
A
#
# COMPACT_ATOMS: atom_id res chain seq x y z
N MET A 1 -48.64 26.09 -16.07
CA MET A 1 -47.20 25.89 -15.81
C MET A 1 -46.68 27.04 -14.97
N MET A 2 -46.17 26.77 -13.76
CA MET A 2 -45.07 27.52 -13.14
C MET A 2 -44.52 26.67 -11.98
N SER A 3 -43.52 25.83 -12.29
CA SER A 3 -42.77 25.09 -11.28
C SER A 3 -41.79 26.06 -10.63
N SER A 4 -41.99 26.37 -9.35
CA SER A 4 -41.14 27.26 -8.58
C SER A 4 -39.73 26.66 -8.47
N ARG A 5 -38.76 27.27 -9.16
CA ARG A 5 -37.34 26.90 -9.18
C ARG A 5 -36.57 27.18 -7.87
N PHE A 6 -37.26 27.52 -6.78
CA PHE A 6 -36.64 27.93 -5.52
C PHE A 6 -36.99 26.94 -4.41
N GLY A 7 -36.24 25.83 -4.38
CA GLY A 7 -36.16 25.01 -3.17
C GLY A 7 -35.46 25.77 -2.04
N PRO A 8 -35.65 25.39 -0.77
CA PRO A 8 -35.11 26.10 0.38
C PRO A 8 -33.58 26.17 0.28
N ARG A 9 -33.03 27.38 0.08
CA ARG A 9 -31.60 27.62 0.20
C ARG A 9 -31.26 27.72 1.68
N ALA A 10 -30.22 27.00 2.11
CA ALA A 10 -29.68 27.14 3.45
C ALA A 10 -29.39 28.63 3.73
N VAL A 11 -29.94 29.15 4.83
CA VAL A 11 -29.77 30.56 5.24
C VAL A 11 -28.27 30.86 5.33
N GLY A 12 -27.79 31.78 4.48
CA GLY A 12 -26.39 32.20 4.41
C GLY A 12 -25.60 31.80 3.15
N SER A 13 -26.18 31.08 2.18
CA SER A 13 -25.52 30.82 0.88
C SER A 13 -26.12 31.71 -0.22
N ASP A 14 -25.33 32.69 -0.67
CA ASP A 14 -25.64 33.57 -1.82
C ASP A 14 -25.40 32.87 -3.18
N GLY A 15 -24.97 31.60 -3.15
CA GLY A 15 -24.64 30.81 -4.32
C GLY A 15 -23.25 31.08 -4.91
N SER A 16 -22.47 32.01 -4.35
CA SER A 16 -21.07 32.26 -4.75
C SER A 16 -20.10 31.20 -4.22
N ASP A 17 -20.51 30.44 -3.21
CA ASP A 17 -19.72 29.41 -2.53
C ASP A 17 -19.66 28.06 -3.27
N PHE A 18 -20.33 27.92 -4.41
CA PHE A 18 -20.42 26.67 -5.16
C PHE A 18 -19.04 26.10 -5.53
N ARG A 19 -18.09 26.94 -5.95
CA ARG A 19 -16.74 26.51 -6.32
C ARG A 19 -15.97 25.97 -5.10
N HIS A 20 -16.13 26.62 -3.96
CA HIS A 20 -15.50 26.20 -2.72
C HIS A 20 -16.08 24.87 -2.24
N ARG A 21 -17.41 24.74 -2.17
CA ARG A 21 -18.11 23.49 -1.81
C ARG A 21 -17.75 22.33 -2.74
N GLN A 22 -17.69 22.59 -4.04
CA GLN A 22 -17.30 21.59 -5.03
C GLN A 22 -15.86 21.11 -4.82
N LYS A 23 -14.91 22.04 -4.60
CA LYS A 23 -13.51 21.71 -4.32
C LYS A 23 -13.38 20.85 -3.05
N VAL A 24 -14.03 21.26 -1.96
CA VAL A 24 -14.05 20.49 -0.70
C VAL A 24 -14.64 19.09 -0.91
N ALA A 25 -15.79 18.99 -1.58
CA ALA A 25 -16.42 17.70 -1.88
C ALA A 25 -15.52 16.77 -2.71
N THR A 26 -14.81 17.31 -3.72
CA THR A 26 -13.85 16.52 -4.51
C THR A 26 -12.69 16.01 -3.67
N HIS A 27 -12.15 16.81 -2.74
CA HIS A 27 -11.07 16.39 -1.85
C HIS A 27 -11.48 15.25 -0.91
N TYR A 28 -12.67 15.33 -0.31
CA TYR A 28 -13.18 14.25 0.54
C TYR A 28 -13.41 12.97 -0.26
N ARG A 29 -14.02 13.09 -1.45
CA ARG A 29 -14.26 11.95 -2.33
C ARG A 29 -12.96 11.24 -2.72
N ASP A 30 -11.93 12.01 -3.08
CA ASP A 30 -10.63 11.47 -3.47
C ASP A 30 -9.91 10.80 -2.29
N SER A 31 -10.03 11.36 -1.08
CA SER A 31 -9.47 10.72 0.12
C SER A 31 -10.17 9.39 0.43
N VAL A 32 -11.50 9.36 0.40
CA VAL A 32 -12.29 8.13 0.64
C VAL A 32 -11.97 7.05 -0.38
N LEU A 33 -11.93 7.39 -1.68
CA LEU A 33 -11.63 6.45 -2.75
C LEU A 33 -10.21 5.88 -2.61
N ASN A 34 -9.21 6.72 -2.33
CA ASN A 34 -7.83 6.26 -2.17
C ASN A 34 -7.64 5.44 -0.89
N LYS A 35 -8.37 5.73 0.20
CA LYS A 35 -8.38 4.88 1.40
C LYS A 35 -8.96 3.49 1.10
N TYR A 36 -10.05 3.41 0.35
CA TYR A 36 -10.61 2.13 -0.07
C TYR A 36 -9.63 1.33 -0.92
N ARG A 37 -9.04 1.96 -1.95
CA ARG A 37 -8.04 1.34 -2.81
C ARG A 37 -6.81 0.87 -2.02
N MET A 38 -6.33 1.71 -1.09
CA MET A 38 -5.26 1.34 -0.17
C MET A 38 -5.62 0.10 0.65
N LYS A 39 -6.83 0.03 1.24
CA LYS A 39 -7.27 -1.16 1.99
C LYS A 39 -7.28 -2.43 1.15
N VAL A 40 -7.72 -2.35 -0.11
CA VAL A 40 -7.67 -3.48 -1.05
C VAL A 40 -6.22 -3.88 -1.30
N THR A 41 -5.33 -2.93 -1.59
CA THR A 41 -3.89 -3.20 -1.77
C THR A 41 -3.26 -3.84 -0.53
N LEU A 42 -3.56 -3.34 0.67
CA LEU A 42 -3.08 -3.93 1.93
C LEU A 42 -3.65 -5.34 2.16
N SER A 43 -4.88 -5.61 1.72
CA SER A 43 -5.48 -6.94 1.82
C SER A 43 -4.78 -7.94 0.89
N LEU A 44 -4.43 -7.52 -0.33
CA LEU A 44 -3.62 -8.32 -1.26
C LEU A 44 -2.21 -8.54 -0.70
N HIS A 45 -1.59 -7.51 -0.13
CA HIS A 45 -0.31 -7.64 0.55
C HIS A 45 -0.37 -8.63 1.72
N ALA A 46 -1.43 -8.56 2.53
CA ALA A 46 -1.63 -9.49 3.64
C ALA A 46 -1.76 -10.95 3.18
N LEU A 47 -2.38 -11.20 2.02
CA LEU A 47 -2.43 -12.53 1.42
C LEU A 47 -1.05 -13.02 0.98
N LEU A 48 -0.26 -12.18 0.30
CA LEU A 48 1.12 -12.53 -0.07
C LEU A 48 1.99 -12.77 1.17
N LEU A 49 1.84 -11.93 2.19
CA LEU A 49 2.51 -12.06 3.48
C LEU A 49 2.15 -13.37 4.15
N PHE A 50 0.86 -13.73 4.16
CA PHE A 50 0.39 -15.01 4.69
C PHE A 50 1.04 -16.20 3.96
N LEU A 51 1.20 -16.15 2.63
CA LEU A 51 1.85 -17.23 1.87
C LEU A 51 3.32 -17.44 2.29
N ILE A 52 4.09 -16.35 2.42
CA ILE A 52 5.49 -16.42 2.88
C ILE A 52 5.55 -16.87 4.34
N TRP A 53 4.69 -16.34 5.21
CA TRP A 53 4.60 -16.79 6.61
C TRP A 53 4.24 -18.27 6.72
N ALA A 54 3.31 -18.76 5.91
CA ALA A 54 2.95 -20.18 5.87
C ALA A 54 4.16 -21.03 5.45
N LYS A 55 4.87 -20.64 4.38
CA LYS A 55 6.11 -21.31 3.96
C LYS A 55 7.16 -21.33 5.08
N LEU A 56 7.45 -20.18 5.70
CA LEU A 56 8.43 -20.08 6.79
C LEU A 56 7.99 -20.86 8.03
N SER A 57 6.70 -20.90 8.34
CA SER A 57 6.17 -21.65 9.48
C SER A 57 6.35 -23.15 9.30
N VAL A 58 6.15 -23.70 8.10
CA VAL A 58 6.42 -25.11 7.80
C VAL A 58 7.91 -25.42 8.04
N TYR A 59 8.81 -24.52 7.63
CA TYR A 59 10.23 -24.67 7.87
C TYR A 59 10.59 -24.58 9.36
N ALA A 60 10.04 -23.60 10.08
CA ALA A 60 10.26 -23.44 11.52
C ALA A 60 9.70 -24.62 12.34
N LEU A 61 8.56 -25.18 11.94
CA LEU A 61 7.96 -26.34 12.61
C LEU A 61 8.86 -27.57 12.53
N ARG A 62 9.60 -27.76 11.43
CA ARG A 62 10.56 -28.87 11.29
C ARG A 62 11.72 -28.82 12.29
N TRP A 63 12.00 -27.66 12.90
CA TRP A 63 13.01 -27.56 13.96
C TRP A 63 12.51 -28.12 15.30
N PHE A 64 11.20 -28.26 15.48
CA PHE A 64 10.63 -28.84 16.69
C PHE A 64 10.46 -30.36 16.52
N ASP A 65 10.96 -31.12 17.49
CA ASP A 65 10.97 -32.59 17.48
C ASP A 65 9.55 -33.21 17.48
N PHE A 66 8.52 -32.43 17.82
CA PHE A 66 7.10 -32.84 17.79
C PHE A 66 6.45 -32.73 16.39
N THR A 67 7.24 -32.76 15.31
CA THR A 67 6.70 -32.57 13.98
C THR A 67 5.76 -33.72 13.60
N LEU A 68 4.47 -33.42 13.43
CA LEU A 68 3.48 -34.35 12.88
C LEU A 68 4.01 -34.89 11.54
N HIS A 69 3.94 -36.21 11.33
CA HIS A 69 4.37 -36.88 10.10
C HIS A 69 3.88 -36.18 8.81
N PHE A 70 2.71 -35.55 8.87
CA PHE A 70 2.17 -34.69 7.82
C PHE A 70 3.13 -33.58 7.36
N VAL A 71 3.70 -32.80 8.27
CA VAL A 71 4.59 -31.66 7.94
C VAL A 71 5.93 -32.12 7.35
N SER A 72 6.42 -33.28 7.78
CA SER A 72 7.63 -33.91 7.21
C SER A 72 7.43 -34.31 5.75
N SER A 73 6.22 -34.72 5.36
CA SER A 73 5.89 -35.13 3.99
C SER A 73 5.76 -33.97 2.98
N ILE A 74 5.54 -32.74 3.46
CA ILE A 74 5.40 -31.58 2.59
C ILE A 74 6.77 -31.22 2.02
N GLN A 75 6.95 -31.33 0.71
CA GLN A 75 8.19 -30.93 0.03
C GLN A 75 8.20 -29.41 -0.21
N MET A 76 8.45 -28.60 0.82
CA MET A 76 8.63 -27.15 0.66
C MET A 76 10.07 -26.79 0.27
N PRO A 77 10.27 -25.85 -0.68
CA PRO A 77 11.58 -25.35 -1.02
C PRO A 77 12.20 -24.59 0.16
N GLN A 78 13.53 -24.59 0.23
CA GLN A 78 14.24 -23.94 1.32
C GLN A 78 13.96 -22.43 1.35
N PRO A 79 13.83 -21.82 2.55
CA PRO A 79 13.67 -20.38 2.62
C PRO A 79 14.95 -19.63 2.26
N GLU A 80 14.80 -18.56 1.48
CA GLU A 80 15.90 -17.69 1.08
C GLU A 80 16.01 -16.45 1.98
N PHE A 81 17.18 -15.84 2.00
CA PHE A 81 17.45 -14.63 2.81
C PHE A 81 16.42 -13.51 2.56
N TRP A 82 16.02 -13.28 1.31
CA TRP A 82 15.09 -12.22 0.97
C TRP A 82 13.69 -12.44 1.58
N GLU A 83 13.27 -13.69 1.81
CA GLU A 83 11.96 -14.00 2.40
C GLU A 83 11.92 -13.60 3.87
N TYR A 84 13.00 -13.89 4.62
CA TYR A 84 13.15 -13.48 6.01
C TYR A 84 13.21 -11.97 6.18
N TRP A 85 13.74 -11.24 5.20
CA TRP A 85 13.68 -9.79 5.20
C TRP A 85 12.29 -9.29 4.81
N TRP A 86 11.67 -9.88 3.79
CA TRP A 86 10.41 -9.42 3.24
C TRP A 86 9.24 -9.56 4.21
N ILE A 87 9.27 -10.50 5.16
CA ILE A 87 8.22 -10.60 6.19
C ILE A 87 8.05 -9.30 6.99
N PHE A 88 9.11 -8.48 7.16
CA PHE A 88 9.01 -7.18 7.84
C PHE A 88 8.16 -6.14 7.08
N SER A 89 7.72 -6.43 5.85
CA SER A 89 6.73 -5.63 5.11
C SER A 89 5.35 -5.54 5.80
N PHE A 90 5.11 -6.31 6.86
CA PHE A 90 3.93 -6.13 7.72
C PHE A 90 3.95 -4.77 8.45
N ILE A 91 5.13 -4.24 8.79
CA ILE A 91 5.32 -2.99 9.54
C ILE A 91 4.74 -1.78 8.79
N PRO A 92 5.12 -1.49 7.53
CA PRO A 92 4.51 -0.40 6.77
C PRO A 92 3.00 -0.58 6.57
N SER A 93 2.53 -1.82 6.45
CA SER A 93 1.10 -2.13 6.31
C SER A 93 0.32 -1.71 7.55
N TRP A 94 0.81 -2.06 8.74
CA TRP A 94 0.20 -1.65 10.00
C TRP A 94 0.23 -0.14 10.19
N LEU A 95 1.38 0.49 9.94
CA LEU A 95 1.54 1.94 10.03
C LEU A 95 0.60 2.70 9.07
N THR A 96 0.33 2.13 7.90
CA THR A 96 -0.60 2.69 6.92
C THR A 96 -2.05 2.66 7.42
N VAL A 97 -2.49 1.54 8.00
CA VAL A 97 -3.84 1.44 8.60
C VAL A 97 -4.01 2.48 9.70
N ASP A 98 -3.01 2.57 10.57
CA ASP A 98 -2.96 3.50 11.69
C ASP A 98 -2.98 4.98 11.22
N ALA A 99 -2.17 5.31 10.20
CA ALA A 99 -2.16 6.63 9.57
C ALA A 99 -3.51 6.98 8.90
N MET A 100 -4.18 6.00 8.27
CA MET A 100 -5.49 6.20 7.65
C MET A 100 -6.62 6.49 8.65
N GLN A 101 -6.51 5.99 9.88
CA GLN A 101 -7.48 6.27 10.96
C GLN A 101 -7.37 7.71 11.44
N ARG A 102 -6.14 8.25 11.51
CA ARG A 102 -5.85 9.59 12.03
C ARG A 102 -5.65 10.67 10.94
N ASN A 103 -5.67 10.30 9.66
CA ASN A 103 -5.28 11.16 8.54
C ASN A 103 -3.87 11.76 8.73
N ASP A 104 -2.95 10.99 9.29
CA ASP A 104 -1.61 11.45 9.64
C ASP A 104 -0.68 11.44 8.42
N SER A 105 -0.33 12.64 7.94
CA SER A 105 0.53 12.85 6.78
C SER A 105 2.00 12.47 7.03
N SER A 106 2.47 12.55 8.27
CA SER A 106 3.83 12.19 8.64
C SER A 106 3.97 10.68 8.74
N ALA A 107 2.97 10.00 9.31
CA ALA A 107 2.96 8.54 9.40
C ALA A 107 2.86 7.87 8.02
N ILE A 108 2.05 8.40 7.09
CA ILE A 108 1.94 7.84 5.74
C ILE A 108 3.24 8.03 4.93
N LEU A 109 3.98 9.12 5.16
CA LEU A 109 5.30 9.33 4.55
C LEU A 109 6.33 8.32 5.10
N LYS A 110 6.31 8.05 6.41
CA LYS A 110 7.16 6.99 7.00
C LYS A 110 6.79 5.62 6.41
N ALA A 111 5.50 5.32 6.28
CA ALA A 111 5.03 4.08 5.65
C ALA A 111 5.51 3.93 4.20
N TYR A 112 5.53 5.02 3.42
CA TYR A 112 6.08 5.03 2.06
C TYR A 112 7.54 4.55 2.00
N PHE A 113 8.42 5.11 2.84
CA PHE A 113 9.83 4.70 2.87
C PHE A 113 10.01 3.27 3.39
N LEU A 114 9.18 2.86 4.36
CA LEU A 114 9.19 1.49 4.85
C LEU A 114 8.70 0.49 3.78
N PHE A 115 7.72 0.81 2.95
CA PHE A 115 7.35 -0.04 1.80
C PHE A 115 8.48 -0.17 0.79
N LEU A 116 9.27 0.89 0.59
CA LEU A 116 10.47 0.81 -0.26
C LEU A 116 11.49 -0.16 0.34
N ILE A 117 11.89 0.04 1.60
CA ILE A 117 12.99 -0.70 2.24
C ILE A 117 12.61 -2.13 2.63
N CYS A 118 11.44 -2.34 3.23
CA CYS A 118 11.00 -3.65 3.71
C CYS A 118 10.16 -4.43 2.69
N GLY A 119 9.74 -3.77 1.60
CA GLY A 119 8.90 -4.35 0.57
C GLY A 119 9.62 -4.51 -0.77
N LEU A 120 9.93 -3.41 -1.44
CA LEU A 120 10.54 -3.45 -2.78
C LEU A 120 11.98 -3.94 -2.79
N PHE A 121 12.81 -3.47 -1.86
CA PHE A 121 14.24 -3.85 -1.80
C PHE A 121 14.46 -5.36 -1.66
N PRO A 122 13.85 -6.07 -0.70
CA PRO A 122 13.99 -7.52 -0.60
C PRO A 122 13.49 -8.26 -1.86
N ILE A 123 12.42 -7.79 -2.50
CA ILE A 123 11.95 -8.37 -3.77
C ILE A 123 12.97 -8.18 -4.89
N ALA A 124 13.56 -6.98 -5.00
CA ALA A 124 14.59 -6.70 -6.00
C ALA A 124 15.86 -7.54 -5.77
N ILE A 125 16.28 -7.71 -4.51
CA ILE A 125 17.42 -8.56 -4.16
C ILE A 125 17.11 -10.03 -4.48
N GLY A 126 15.93 -10.53 -4.07
CA GLY A 126 15.50 -11.90 -4.38
C GLY A 126 15.46 -12.17 -5.88
N ALA A 127 14.89 -11.25 -6.66
CA ALA A 127 14.85 -11.34 -8.12
C ALA A 127 16.24 -11.23 -8.77
N GLY A 128 17.18 -10.48 -8.19
CA GLY A 128 18.56 -10.39 -8.67
C GLY A 128 19.35 -11.68 -8.42
N LEU A 129 19.24 -12.23 -7.21
CA LEU A 129 19.93 -13.46 -6.81
C LEU A 129 19.44 -14.69 -7.61
N ASN A 130 18.15 -14.74 -7.94
CA ASN A 130 17.54 -15.85 -8.67
C ASN A 130 17.55 -15.68 -10.22
N LEU A 131 18.20 -14.63 -10.73
CA LEU A 131 18.17 -14.33 -12.18
C LEU A 131 18.89 -15.36 -13.02
N ASN A 132 20.01 -15.91 -12.52
CA ASN A 132 20.74 -16.94 -13.24
C ASN A 132 19.88 -18.20 -13.42
N GLU A 133 19.20 -18.65 -12.35
CA GLU A 133 18.31 -19.80 -12.39
C GLU A 133 17.19 -19.61 -13.43
N LEU A 134 16.58 -18.41 -13.49
CA LEU A 134 15.52 -18.12 -14.46
C LEU A 134 16.04 -18.16 -15.90
N VAL A 135 17.20 -17.57 -16.15
CA VAL A 135 17.83 -17.57 -17.48
C VAL A 135 18.19 -18.99 -17.90
N THR A 136 18.73 -19.79 -16.98
CA THR A 136 19.08 -21.19 -17.22
C THR A 136 17.84 -22.02 -17.54
N TYR A 137 16.78 -21.87 -16.76
CA TYR A 137 15.48 -22.51 -16.99
C TYR A 137 14.90 -22.13 -18.37
N THR A 138 14.94 -20.85 -18.72
CA THR A 138 14.38 -20.35 -20.00
C THR A 138 15.15 -20.88 -21.20
N LYS A 139 16.48 -21.04 -21.09
CA LYS A 139 17.34 -21.51 -22.20
C LYS A 139 17.33 -23.03 -22.36
N HIS A 140 17.33 -23.78 -21.26
CA HIS A 140 17.57 -25.23 -21.28
C HIS A 140 16.35 -26.06 -20.87
N GLY A 141 15.28 -25.43 -20.37
CA GLY A 141 14.08 -26.10 -19.89
C GLY A 141 14.28 -26.91 -18.60
N ARG A 142 15.39 -26.68 -17.87
CA ARG A 142 15.74 -27.41 -16.64
C ARG A 142 15.73 -26.46 -15.45
N ALA A 143 14.96 -26.78 -14.42
CA ALA A 143 14.93 -26.05 -13.16
C ALA A 143 15.85 -26.73 -12.14
N GLU A 144 16.48 -25.94 -11.26
CA GLU A 144 17.33 -26.49 -10.19
C GLU A 144 16.47 -27.05 -9.06
N GLU A 145 15.36 -26.37 -8.74
CA GLU A 145 14.42 -26.78 -7.70
C GLU A 145 12.99 -26.93 -8.25
N LEU A 146 12.32 -28.02 -7.86
CA LEU A 146 10.94 -28.34 -8.23
C LEU A 146 10.06 -28.39 -6.98
N PHE A 147 8.84 -27.91 -7.10
CA PHE A 147 7.78 -28.01 -6.10
C PHE A 147 6.60 -28.74 -6.74
N TYR A 148 6.37 -30.00 -6.36
CA TYR A 148 5.39 -30.89 -7.00
C TYR A 148 5.50 -30.89 -8.54
N ASP A 149 6.71 -31.15 -9.05
CA ASP A 149 7.07 -31.14 -10.48
C ASP A 149 6.94 -29.78 -11.18
N PHE A 150 6.62 -28.71 -10.44
CA PHE A 150 6.56 -27.36 -10.98
C PHE A 150 7.87 -26.58 -10.68
N PRO A 151 8.47 -25.89 -11.65
CA PRO A 151 9.68 -25.10 -11.46
C PRO A 151 9.52 -23.99 -10.41
N VAL A 152 10.28 -24.08 -9.31
CA VAL A 152 10.19 -23.12 -8.21
C VAL A 152 10.56 -21.71 -8.67
N VAL A 153 11.56 -21.58 -9.56
CA VAL A 153 11.96 -20.30 -10.14
C VAL A 153 10.80 -19.58 -10.82
N VAL A 154 9.91 -20.31 -11.51
CA VAL A 154 8.73 -19.70 -12.16
C VAL A 154 7.74 -19.19 -11.12
N ILE A 155 7.48 -19.97 -10.06
CA ILE A 155 6.62 -19.54 -8.95
C ILE A 155 7.18 -18.29 -8.28
N ARG A 156 8.50 -18.26 -8.01
CA ARG A 156 9.19 -17.11 -7.40
C ARG A 156 9.01 -15.85 -8.25
N TYR A 157 9.21 -15.93 -9.57
CA TYR A 157 9.07 -14.74 -10.43
C TYR A 157 7.62 -14.28 -10.61
N ILE A 158 6.64 -15.19 -10.59
CA ILE A 158 5.22 -14.82 -10.52
C ILE A 158 4.96 -14.04 -9.22
N PHE A 159 5.46 -14.55 -8.09
CA PHE A 159 5.36 -13.88 -6.80
C PHE A 159 6.02 -12.50 -6.82
N PHE A 160 7.26 -12.39 -7.33
CA PHE A 160 7.97 -11.11 -7.46
C PHE A 160 7.19 -10.09 -8.30
N ALA A 161 6.62 -10.51 -9.43
CA ALA A 161 5.84 -9.64 -10.30
C ALA A 161 4.58 -9.11 -9.61
N ILE A 162 3.86 -9.95 -8.87
CA ILE A 162 2.66 -9.55 -8.12
C ILE A 162 3.04 -8.67 -6.93
N ALA A 163 4.06 -9.07 -6.16
CA ALA A 163 4.54 -8.32 -5.00
C ALA A 163 5.04 -6.92 -5.40
N LEU A 164 5.76 -6.81 -6.51
CA LEU A 164 6.19 -5.53 -7.09
C LEU A 164 4.98 -4.62 -7.38
N GLN A 165 3.96 -5.14 -8.07
CA GLN A 165 2.74 -4.38 -8.38
C GLN A 165 2.03 -3.91 -7.10
N VAL A 166 1.84 -4.79 -6.13
CA VAL A 166 1.19 -4.47 -4.85
C VAL A 166 1.93 -3.37 -4.12
N HIS A 167 3.27 -3.42 -4.04
CA HIS A 167 4.07 -2.40 -3.37
C HIS A 167 4.10 -1.07 -4.11
N VAL A 168 4.19 -1.09 -5.45
CA VAL A 168 4.12 0.13 -6.26
C VAL A 168 2.76 0.81 -6.09
N PHE A 169 1.66 0.06 -6.07
CA PHE A 169 0.34 0.61 -5.78
C PHE A 169 0.23 1.13 -4.35
N ALA A 170 0.77 0.43 -3.35
CA ALA A 170 0.78 0.90 -1.96
C ALA A 170 1.51 2.25 -1.86
N MET A 171 2.71 2.34 -2.42
CA MET A 171 3.48 3.58 -2.47
C MET A 171 2.74 4.70 -3.20
N TYR A 172 2.13 4.39 -4.35
CA TYR A 172 1.29 5.35 -5.09
C TYR A 172 0.15 5.89 -4.22
N PHE A 173 -0.60 5.02 -3.53
CA PHE A 173 -1.70 5.48 -2.67
C PHE A 173 -1.20 6.23 -1.43
N CYS A 174 -0.03 5.90 -0.87
CA CYS A 174 0.61 6.70 0.18
C CYS A 174 0.82 8.14 -0.28
N THR A 175 1.33 8.36 -1.51
CA THR A 175 1.52 9.71 -2.04
C THR A 175 0.20 10.45 -2.23
N LYS A 176 -0.85 9.78 -2.75
CA LYS A 176 -2.16 10.39 -2.95
C LYS A 176 -2.84 10.77 -1.64
N LEU A 177 -2.75 9.91 -0.62
CA LEU A 177 -3.31 10.17 0.70
C LEU A 177 -2.53 11.29 1.42
N GLY A 178 -1.20 11.25 1.38
CA GLY A 178 -0.35 12.29 1.96
C GLY A 178 -0.64 13.67 1.35
N GLN A 179 -0.74 13.76 0.02
CA GLN A 179 -1.09 15.01 -0.67
C GLN A 179 -2.50 15.50 -0.33
N ALA A 180 -3.47 14.59 -0.16
CA ALA A 180 -4.84 14.95 0.17
C ALA A 180 -4.94 15.53 1.59
N TRP A 181 -4.23 14.94 2.55
CA TRP A 181 -4.28 15.35 3.95
C TRP A 181 -3.46 16.61 4.24
N GLN A 182 -2.27 16.76 3.63
CA GLN A 182 -1.47 17.99 3.76
C GLN A 182 -2.24 19.22 3.28
N LYS A 183 -2.89 19.12 2.11
CA LYS A 183 -3.71 20.22 1.56
C LYS A 183 -4.89 20.60 2.46
N ALA A 184 -5.51 19.62 3.12
CA ALA A 184 -6.59 19.87 4.06
C ALA A 184 -6.09 20.64 5.29
N THR A 185 -4.94 20.26 5.85
CA THR A 185 -4.35 20.96 6.99
C THR A 185 -3.93 22.38 6.64
N SER A 186 -3.29 22.60 5.49
CA SER A 186 -2.90 23.94 5.03
C SER A 186 -4.09 24.85 4.81
N GLY A 187 -5.15 24.37 4.15
CA GLY A 187 -6.36 25.16 3.92
C GLY A 187 -7.11 25.53 5.20
N MET A 188 -7.06 24.68 6.23
CA MET A 188 -7.64 24.99 7.54
C MET A 188 -6.82 26.03 8.31
N SER A 189 -5.49 25.99 8.20
CA SER A 189 -4.61 27.03 8.77
C SER A 189 -4.87 28.40 8.16
N GLU A 190 -5.02 28.48 6.83
CA GLU A 190 -5.28 29.71 6.10
C GLU A 190 -6.67 30.29 6.40
N ALA A 191 -7.68 29.43 6.59
CA ALA A 191 -9.03 29.86 7.00
C ALA A 191 -9.09 30.39 8.43
N ASN A 192 -8.30 29.81 9.35
CA ASN A 192 -8.27 30.22 10.76
C ASN A 192 -7.42 31.48 11.01
N TYR A 193 -6.43 31.75 10.15
CA TYR A 193 -5.59 32.94 10.19
C TYR A 193 -5.56 33.60 8.81
N PRO A 194 -6.66 34.28 8.39
CA PRO A 194 -6.65 35.04 7.16
C PRO A 194 -5.60 36.13 7.27
N ASP A 195 -4.71 36.22 6.28
CA ASP A 195 -3.61 37.18 6.26
C ASP A 195 -4.13 38.61 6.47
N SER A 196 -3.82 39.18 7.64
CA SER A 196 -4.29 40.50 8.05
C SER A 196 -3.80 41.64 7.16
N SER A 197 -2.76 41.40 6.35
CA SER A 197 -2.19 42.37 5.41
C SER A 197 -3.17 42.76 4.29
N LEU A 198 -4.05 41.86 3.87
CA LEU A 198 -5.09 42.14 2.85
C LEU A 198 -6.30 42.91 3.39
N SER A 199 -6.50 42.92 4.71
CA SER A 199 -7.61 43.67 5.34
C SER A 199 -7.34 45.18 5.45
N ASN A 200 -6.06 45.57 5.47
CA ASN A 200 -5.65 46.98 5.52
C ASN A 200 -5.62 47.63 4.13
N ALA A 201 -5.39 46.85 3.07
CA ALA A 201 -5.42 47.34 1.69
C ALA A 201 -6.84 47.66 1.16
N LYS A 202 -7.90 47.19 1.85
CA LYS A 202 -9.30 47.51 1.53
C LYS A 202 -9.89 48.65 2.36
N ARG A 203 -9.12 49.27 3.26
CA ARG A 203 -9.56 50.40 4.11
C ARG A 203 -8.91 51.74 3.74
N GLN A 204 -8.15 51.81 2.65
CA GLN A 204 -7.64 53.04 2.04
C GLN A 204 -8.23 53.17 0.64
#